data_AF-A0A8J7QL48-F1
#
_entry.id   AF-A0A8J7QL48-F1
#
_cell.length_a   1.000
_cell.length_b   1.000
_cell.length_c   1.000
_cell.angle_alpha   90.00
_cell.angle_beta   90.00
_cell.angle_gamma   90.00
#
_symmetry.space_group_name_H-M   'P 1'
#
loop_
_entity.id
_entity.type
_entity.pdbx_description
1 polymer ?
#
loop_
_entity_poly.entity_id
_entity_poly.type
_entity_poly.pdbx_seq_one_letter_code
_entity_poly.pdbx_strand_id
1 'polypeptide(L)'
;VDGRVRIAAPVCGTATIESHVRKRTTEEHCDCMFWINSRMWDLTDVGALIAPRPLLICSAEKDWIFDIQSVRLVYGKLKRLYEAMGFPENVALVETPGGHSYHERSRKTIFKWFLKHLKGVDLPLEEIGDIDEDPRSQEASEALRVFSEPPLDERVTTVHEFFVGQPEAPNVASAEELENFKGRLKEALLADTFGAFPRDARRIRAEVELEQ
;
A
#
# COMPACT_ATOMS: atom_id res chain seq x y z
N VAL A 1 -13.41 0.43 -4.30
CA VAL A 1 -13.34 0.14 -2.85
C VAL A 1 -14.47 -0.78 -2.48
N ASP A 2 -14.18 -1.86 -1.75
CA ASP A 2 -15.20 -2.82 -1.32
C ASP A 2 -15.96 -2.28 -0.09
N GLY A 3 -17.27 -2.06 -0.25
CA GLY A 3 -18.15 -1.57 0.81
C GLY A 3 -18.46 -2.61 1.89
N ARG A 4 -18.14 -3.89 1.65
CA ARG A 4 -18.37 -4.97 2.63
C ARG A 4 -17.35 -4.95 3.77
N VAL A 5 -16.15 -4.41 3.53
CA VAL A 5 -15.13 -4.23 4.56
C VAL A 5 -15.63 -3.18 5.55
N ARG A 6 -15.81 -3.52 6.83
CA ARG A 6 -16.39 -2.61 7.82
C ARG A 6 -15.34 -1.82 8.61
N ILE A 7 -14.16 -2.40 8.79
CA ILE A 7 -13.08 -1.91 9.66
C ILE A 7 -11.77 -2.27 8.96
N ALA A 8 -10.78 -1.37 8.98
CA ALA A 8 -9.45 -1.61 8.43
C ALA A 8 -8.36 -1.26 9.46
N ALA A 9 -7.27 -2.04 9.45
CA ALA A 9 -6.10 -1.77 10.29
C ALA A 9 -4.78 -2.15 9.60
N PRO A 10 -4.27 -1.36 8.63
CA PRO A 10 -2.96 -1.60 8.03
C PRO A 10 -1.84 -1.47 9.06
N VAL A 11 -0.83 -2.34 8.97
CA VAL A 11 0.34 -2.37 9.86
C VAL A 11 1.60 -2.25 9.03
N CYS A 12 2.45 -1.27 9.35
CA CYS A 12 3.71 -0.99 8.65
C CYS A 12 3.52 -1.09 7.14
N GLY A 13 2.52 -0.36 6.63
CA GLY A 13 2.01 -0.46 5.26
C GLY A 13 1.45 0.86 4.75
N THR A 14 1.87 1.98 5.35
CA THR A 14 1.35 3.31 5.04
C THR A 14 2.50 4.32 5.06
N ALA A 15 2.74 4.98 3.95
CA ALA A 15 3.60 6.17 3.85
C ALA A 15 3.21 6.92 2.58
N THR A 16 3.68 8.15 2.44
CA THR A 16 3.49 8.92 1.21
C THR A 16 4.30 8.31 0.07
N ILE A 17 3.75 8.33 -1.14
CA ILE A 17 4.49 7.94 -2.35
C ILE A 17 5.75 8.81 -2.53
N GLU A 18 5.68 10.10 -2.18
CA GLU A 18 6.87 10.97 -2.15
C GLU A 18 7.98 10.40 -1.28
N SER A 19 7.66 9.90 -0.07
CA SER A 19 8.66 9.32 0.82
C SER A 19 9.29 8.06 0.20
N HIS A 20 8.48 7.18 -0.39
CA HIS A 20 8.98 5.98 -1.04
C HIS A 20 9.93 6.27 -2.21
N VAL A 21 9.63 7.29 -3.02
CA VAL A 21 10.48 7.72 -4.13
C VAL A 21 11.77 8.37 -3.60
N ARG A 22 11.65 9.36 -2.70
CA ARG A 22 12.81 10.13 -2.20
C ARG A 22 13.79 9.30 -1.38
N LYS A 23 13.30 8.27 -0.69
CA LYS A 23 14.12 7.36 0.11
C LYS A 23 14.48 6.07 -0.61
N ARG A 24 14.07 5.91 -1.88
CA ARG A 24 14.27 4.71 -2.69
C ARG A 24 13.73 3.42 -2.07
N THR A 25 12.76 3.50 -1.15
CA THR A 25 12.16 2.30 -0.54
C THR A 25 11.18 1.59 -1.46
N THR A 26 10.91 2.14 -2.66
CA THR A 26 10.15 1.43 -3.72
C THR A 26 10.85 0.13 -4.14
N GLU A 27 12.18 0.11 -4.11
CA GLU A 27 13.02 -1.05 -4.45
C GLU A 27 12.92 -2.18 -3.41
N GLU A 28 12.39 -1.88 -2.22
CA GLU A 28 12.30 -2.79 -1.07
C GLU A 28 10.89 -3.41 -0.92
N HIS A 29 10.08 -3.28 -1.97
CA HIS A 29 8.70 -3.76 -2.02
C HIS A 29 8.48 -4.74 -3.19
N CYS A 30 7.49 -5.61 -3.03
CA CYS A 30 6.92 -6.31 -4.19
C CYS A 30 6.30 -5.28 -5.15
N ASP A 31 6.27 -5.62 -6.44
CA ASP A 31 5.47 -4.94 -7.45
C ASP A 31 3.99 -4.81 -7.05
N CYS A 32 3.51 -5.76 -6.25
CA CYS A 32 2.17 -5.84 -5.70
C CYS A 32 1.80 -4.72 -4.70
N MET A 33 2.78 -4.02 -4.14
CA MET A 33 2.55 -2.99 -3.12
C MET A 33 1.94 -1.71 -3.73
N PHE A 34 2.27 -1.41 -4.98
CA PHE A 34 1.89 -0.18 -5.65
C PHE A 34 0.99 -0.44 -6.84
N TRP A 35 0.03 0.44 -7.05
CA TRP A 35 -0.76 0.46 -8.28
C TRP A 35 -0.04 1.25 -9.37
N ILE A 36 -0.43 1.05 -10.64
CA ILE A 36 -0.01 1.91 -11.74
C ILE A 36 -0.53 3.32 -11.47
N ASN A 37 0.35 4.20 -11.00
CA ASN A 37 -0.02 5.48 -10.40
C ASN A 37 -0.03 6.65 -11.38
N SER A 38 -0.65 6.49 -12.55
CA SER A 38 -0.76 7.55 -13.58
C SER A 38 -1.50 8.80 -13.07
N ARG A 39 -2.32 8.65 -12.03
CA ARG A 39 -3.08 9.74 -11.39
C ARG A 39 -2.37 10.38 -10.20
N MET A 40 -1.15 9.95 -9.87
CA MET A 40 -0.36 10.45 -8.73
C MET A 40 -1.13 10.45 -7.40
N TRP A 41 -1.95 9.41 -7.20
CA TRP A 41 -2.61 9.18 -5.91
C TRP A 41 -1.58 8.80 -4.86
N ASP A 42 -1.87 9.20 -3.63
CA ASP A 42 -1.08 8.87 -2.46
C ASP A 42 -1.81 7.81 -1.60
N LEU A 43 -1.12 7.16 -0.66
CA LEU A 43 -1.78 6.29 0.33
C LEU A 43 -2.73 7.07 1.25
N THR A 44 -2.60 8.41 1.30
CA THR A 44 -3.65 9.27 1.88
C THR A 44 -4.96 9.18 1.10
N ASP A 45 -4.92 9.22 -0.23
CA ASP A 45 -6.12 9.14 -1.07
C ASP A 45 -6.77 7.77 -0.94
N VAL A 46 -5.96 6.71 -0.91
CA VAL A 46 -6.45 5.34 -0.65
C VAL A 46 -7.12 5.24 0.72
N GLY A 47 -6.50 5.79 1.77
CA GLY A 47 -7.07 5.84 3.12
C GLY A 47 -8.37 6.66 3.19
N ALA A 48 -8.50 7.71 2.39
CA ALA A 48 -9.71 8.54 2.34
C ALA A 48 -10.92 7.76 1.81
N LEU A 49 -10.71 6.77 0.95
CA LEU A 49 -11.79 5.90 0.45
C LEU A 49 -12.37 4.97 1.53
N ILE A 50 -11.71 4.85 2.67
CA ILE A 50 -12.21 4.10 3.82
C ILE A 50 -13.23 4.94 4.60
N ALA A 51 -13.07 6.26 4.60
CA ALA A 51 -13.90 7.18 5.37
C ALA A 51 -15.40 7.06 5.04
N PRO A 52 -16.30 7.17 6.04
CA PRO A 52 -16.03 7.40 7.46
C PRO A 52 -15.86 6.11 8.28
N ARG A 53 -15.62 4.95 7.63
CA ARG A 53 -15.51 3.66 8.33
C ARG A 53 -14.23 3.63 9.20
N PRO A 54 -14.22 2.87 10.31
CA PRO A 54 -13.07 2.78 11.19
C PRO A 54 -11.75 2.37 10.49
N LEU A 55 -10.73 3.22 10.59
CA LEU A 55 -9.37 3.02 10.10
C LEU A 55 -8.33 3.21 11.21
N LEU A 56 -7.59 2.15 11.54
CA LEU A 56 -6.44 2.21 12.44
C LEU A 56 -5.13 2.07 11.67
N ILE A 57 -4.28 3.09 11.68
CA ILE A 57 -2.92 2.98 11.11
C ILE A 57 -1.98 2.52 12.23
N CYS A 58 -1.22 1.45 11.99
CA CYS A 58 -0.18 0.99 12.90
C CYS A 58 1.19 1.11 12.23
N SER A 59 2.16 1.76 12.87
CA SER A 59 3.50 1.93 12.28
C SER A 59 4.59 1.90 13.35
N ALA A 60 5.78 1.41 12.98
CA ALA A 60 6.93 1.45 13.87
C ALA A 60 7.75 2.74 13.69
N GLU A 61 8.24 3.31 14.80
CA GLU A 61 8.91 4.61 14.83
C GLU A 61 10.23 4.65 14.05
N LYS A 62 10.92 3.51 13.94
CA LYS A 62 12.19 3.36 13.23
C LYS A 62 12.06 2.43 12.02
N ASP A 63 10.85 2.31 11.47
CA ASP A 63 10.64 1.62 10.20
C ASP A 63 11.41 2.36 9.10
N TRP A 64 12.35 1.66 8.48
CA TRP A 64 13.20 2.21 7.43
C TRP A 64 12.51 2.17 6.06
N ILE A 65 11.48 1.33 5.91
CA ILE A 65 10.69 1.16 4.69
C ILE A 65 9.54 2.20 4.67
N PHE A 66 8.81 2.30 5.79
CA PHE A 66 7.68 3.22 5.97
C PHE A 66 8.01 4.33 6.97
N ASP A 67 8.60 5.42 6.48
CA ASP A 67 9.03 6.54 7.33
C ASP A 67 7.90 7.09 8.23
N ILE A 68 8.19 7.19 9.52
CA ILE A 68 7.19 7.62 10.51
C ILE A 68 6.71 9.06 10.33
N GLN A 69 7.54 9.99 9.81
CA GLN A 69 7.07 11.36 9.55
C GLN A 69 6.08 11.38 8.39
N SER A 70 6.33 10.56 7.38
CA SER A 70 5.42 10.33 6.27
C SER A 70 4.09 9.72 6.72
N VAL A 71 4.13 8.71 7.59
CA VAL A 71 2.92 8.13 8.24
C VAL A 71 2.12 9.21 8.97
N ARG A 72 2.78 10.02 9.81
CA ARG A 72 2.13 11.10 10.57
C ARG A 72 1.47 12.12 9.66
N LEU A 73 2.07 12.43 8.51
CA LEU A 73 1.48 13.32 7.50
C LEU A 73 0.20 12.71 6.90
N VAL A 74 0.23 11.42 6.53
CA VAL A 74 -0.95 10.68 6.04
C VAL A 74 -2.07 10.71 7.08
N TYR A 75 -1.76 10.31 8.32
CA TYR A 75 -2.72 10.31 9.42
C TYR A 75 -3.30 11.70 9.68
N GLY A 76 -2.47 12.76 9.71
CA GLY A 76 -2.95 14.12 9.93
C GLY A 76 -3.95 14.60 8.86
N LYS A 77 -3.72 14.25 7.60
CA LYS A 77 -4.67 14.55 6.51
C LYS A 77 -5.99 13.77 6.68
N LEU A 78 -5.90 12.48 6.98
CA LEU A 78 -7.07 11.63 7.21
C LEU A 78 -7.87 12.07 8.44
N LYS A 79 -7.19 12.42 9.54
CA LYS A 79 -7.84 12.91 10.76
C LYS A 79 -8.73 14.12 10.49
N ARG A 80 -8.21 15.10 9.74
CA ARG A 80 -8.97 16.30 9.33
C ARG A 80 -10.18 15.96 8.45
N LEU A 81 -10.05 14.97 7.56
CA LEU A 81 -11.17 14.49 6.74
C LEU A 81 -12.27 13.88 7.64
N TYR A 82 -11.90 12.97 8.55
CA TYR A 82 -12.84 12.32 9.45
C TYR A 82 -13.52 13.32 10.39
N GLU A 83 -12.79 14.33 10.89
CA GLU A 83 -13.34 15.45 11.65
C GLU A 83 -14.38 16.23 10.84
N ALA A 84 -14.08 16.58 9.58
CA ALA A 84 -15.01 17.28 8.70
C ALA A 84 -16.28 16.46 8.39
N MET A 85 -16.17 15.12 8.41
CA MET A 85 -17.30 14.21 8.23
C MET A 85 -18.09 13.94 9.53
N GLY A 86 -17.62 14.43 10.69
CA GLY A 86 -18.27 14.23 11.98
C GLY A 86 -17.95 12.89 12.67
N PHE A 87 -16.89 12.19 12.26
CA PHE A 87 -16.47 10.89 12.82
C PHE A 87 -14.99 10.87 13.22
N PRO A 88 -14.49 11.86 14.00
CA PRO A 88 -13.07 11.95 14.34
C PRO A 88 -12.53 10.72 15.07
N GLU A 89 -13.36 9.99 15.80
CA GLU A 89 -13.04 8.78 16.54
C GLU A 89 -12.84 7.54 15.66
N ASN A 90 -13.29 7.58 14.40
CA ASN A 90 -13.16 6.46 13.46
C ASN A 90 -11.80 6.43 12.74
N VAL A 91 -10.84 7.27 13.14
CA VAL A 91 -9.46 7.18 12.65
C VAL A 91 -8.46 7.36 13.77
N ALA A 92 -7.46 6.49 13.82
CA ALA A 92 -6.40 6.51 14.83
C ALA A 92 -5.05 6.09 14.23
N LEU A 93 -3.98 6.51 14.90
CA LEU A 93 -2.60 6.09 14.65
C LEU A 93 -2.03 5.50 15.94
N VAL A 94 -1.43 4.31 15.84
CA VAL A 94 -0.59 3.74 16.90
C VAL A 94 0.84 3.62 16.40
N GLU A 95 1.75 4.20 17.18
CA GLU A 95 3.19 4.12 16.93
C GLU A 95 3.82 3.11 17.90
N THR A 96 4.68 2.24 17.39
CA THR A 96 5.39 1.23 18.17
C THR A 96 6.90 1.45 18.13
N PRO A 97 7.63 1.16 19.21
CA PRO A 97 9.09 1.30 19.21
C PRO A 97 9.73 0.28 18.24
N GLY A 98 10.94 0.59 17.78
CA GLY A 98 11.73 -0.32 16.95
C GLY A 98 11.50 -0.17 15.45
N GLY A 99 12.02 -1.12 14.69
CA GLY A 99 11.94 -1.15 13.22
C GLY A 99 10.69 -1.85 12.68
N HIS A 100 10.69 -2.09 11.38
CA HIS A 100 9.61 -2.76 10.65
C HIS A 100 9.22 -4.09 11.33
N SER A 101 8.01 -4.18 11.88
CA SER A 101 7.57 -5.33 12.67
C SER A 101 6.05 -5.36 12.89
N TYR A 102 5.56 -6.52 13.34
CA TYR A 102 4.20 -6.68 13.86
C TYR A 102 4.20 -6.72 15.40
N HIS A 103 4.52 -5.59 16.02
CA HIS A 103 4.77 -5.43 17.46
C HIS A 103 3.53 -5.74 18.35
N GLU A 104 3.71 -6.30 19.56
CA GLU A 104 2.63 -6.59 20.54
C GLU A 104 1.65 -5.42 20.71
N ARG A 105 2.17 -4.22 21.01
CA ARG A 105 1.36 -2.99 21.11
C ARG A 105 0.43 -2.76 19.91
N SER A 106 0.89 -2.97 18.67
CA SER A 106 0.02 -2.80 17.50
C SER A 106 -1.01 -3.93 17.43
N ARG A 107 -0.62 -5.19 17.64
CA ARG A 107 -1.53 -6.36 17.71
C ARG A 107 -2.68 -6.14 18.71
N LYS A 108 -2.34 -5.78 19.95
CA LYS A 108 -3.33 -5.50 21.01
C LYS A 108 -4.22 -4.30 20.66
N THR A 109 -3.67 -3.25 20.07
CA THR A 109 -4.46 -2.09 19.64
C THR A 109 -5.43 -2.45 18.52
N ILE A 110 -5.02 -3.33 17.59
CA ILE A 110 -5.89 -3.88 16.55
C ILE A 110 -7.02 -4.69 17.18
N PHE A 111 -6.73 -5.62 18.11
CA PHE A 111 -7.76 -6.39 18.78
C PHE A 111 -8.77 -5.49 19.50
N LYS A 112 -8.30 -4.48 20.24
CA LYS A 112 -9.16 -3.45 20.84
C LYS A 112 -10.03 -2.73 19.80
N TRP A 113 -9.43 -2.31 18.70
CA TRP A 113 -10.12 -1.59 17.61
C TRP A 113 -11.27 -2.42 17.03
N PHE A 114 -11.01 -3.70 16.75
CA PHE A 114 -12.03 -4.60 16.23
C PHE A 114 -13.09 -4.96 17.29
N LEU A 115 -12.73 -5.19 18.55
CA LEU A 115 -13.71 -5.41 19.63
C LEU A 115 -14.67 -4.22 19.76
N LYS A 116 -14.13 -2.99 19.72
CA LYS A 116 -14.93 -1.77 19.79
C LYS A 116 -15.86 -1.63 18.58
N HIS A 117 -15.31 -1.65 17.37
CA HIS A 117 -16.07 -1.29 16.18
C HIS A 117 -16.89 -2.45 15.59
N LEU A 118 -16.53 -3.70 15.87
CA LEU A 118 -17.26 -4.89 15.38
C LEU A 118 -18.22 -5.46 16.42
N LYS A 119 -17.80 -5.49 17.70
CA LYS A 119 -18.58 -6.10 18.78
C LYS A 119 -19.20 -5.10 19.75
N GLY A 120 -18.88 -3.81 19.65
CA GLY A 120 -19.36 -2.79 20.59
C GLY A 120 -18.73 -2.88 21.99
N VAL A 121 -17.59 -3.58 22.12
CA VAL A 121 -16.92 -3.84 23.39
C VAL A 121 -15.64 -3.00 23.45
N ASP A 122 -15.63 -1.97 24.31
CA ASP A 122 -14.47 -1.09 24.52
C ASP A 122 -13.79 -1.43 25.85
N LEU A 123 -12.66 -2.15 25.78
CA LEU A 123 -11.86 -2.56 26.93
C LEU A 123 -10.57 -1.74 27.00
N PRO A 124 -9.99 -1.53 28.19
CA PRO A 124 -8.65 -0.96 28.32
C PRO A 124 -7.60 -1.89 27.68
N LEU A 125 -6.47 -1.33 27.22
CA LEU A 125 -5.47 -2.09 26.44
C LEU A 125 -4.82 -3.20 27.28
N GLU A 126 -4.75 -2.99 28.58
CA GLU A 126 -4.19 -3.88 29.60
C GLU A 126 -5.01 -5.18 29.73
N GLU A 127 -6.31 -5.11 29.43
CA GLU A 127 -7.22 -6.26 29.45
C GLU A 127 -7.26 -7.01 28.11
N ILE A 128 -6.62 -6.48 27.07
CA ILE A 128 -6.52 -7.15 25.78
C ILE A 128 -5.37 -8.16 25.85
N GLY A 129 -5.67 -9.43 25.57
CA GLY A 129 -4.63 -10.46 25.38
C GLY A 129 -3.89 -10.26 24.05
N ASP A 130 -2.70 -10.85 23.93
CA ASP A 130 -1.99 -10.93 22.66
C ASP A 130 -2.09 -12.35 22.06
N ILE A 131 -1.35 -12.61 20.98
CA ILE A 131 -1.18 -13.94 20.41
C ILE A 131 -0.52 -14.91 21.40
N ASP A 132 -0.86 -16.19 21.31
CA ASP A 132 -0.17 -17.26 22.04
C ASP A 132 1.19 -17.52 21.36
N GLU A 133 2.29 -17.42 22.07
CA GLU A 133 3.64 -17.70 21.53
C GLU A 133 4.13 -19.10 21.91
N ASP A 134 3.34 -19.88 22.67
CA ASP A 134 3.65 -21.27 23.00
C ASP A 134 3.60 -22.13 21.72
N PRO A 135 4.72 -22.75 21.30
CA PRO A 135 4.72 -23.61 20.12
C PRO A 135 3.73 -24.77 20.20
N ARG A 136 3.30 -25.17 21.41
CA ARG A 136 2.30 -26.24 21.63
C ARG A 136 0.87 -25.80 21.32
N SER A 137 0.61 -24.49 21.33
CA SER A 137 -0.68 -23.89 20.97
C SER A 137 -0.75 -23.47 19.51
N GLN A 138 0.38 -23.55 18.78
CA GLN A 138 0.47 -23.18 17.37
C GLN A 138 0.16 -24.37 16.48
N GLU A 139 -0.66 -24.15 15.46
CA GLU A 139 -0.88 -25.14 14.40
C GLU A 139 0.41 -25.35 13.61
N ALA A 140 0.71 -26.60 13.28
CA ALA A 140 1.86 -26.91 12.43
C ALA A 140 1.65 -26.31 11.02
N SER A 141 2.72 -25.78 10.41
CA SER A 141 2.67 -25.22 9.05
C SER A 141 2.12 -26.22 8.03
N GLU A 142 2.39 -27.52 8.21
CA GLU A 142 1.86 -28.62 7.41
C GLU A 142 0.33 -28.72 7.46
N ALA A 143 -0.28 -28.42 8.61
CA ALA A 143 -1.72 -28.45 8.79
C ALA A 143 -2.44 -27.30 8.06
N LEU A 144 -1.70 -26.22 7.74
CA LEU A 144 -2.21 -25.08 6.98
C LEU A 144 -2.12 -25.28 5.46
N ARG A 145 -1.50 -26.36 4.99
CA ARG A 145 -1.36 -26.65 3.56
C ARG A 145 -2.68 -27.16 2.98
N VAL A 146 -3.07 -26.61 1.83
CA VAL A 146 -4.20 -27.16 1.04
C VAL A 146 -3.76 -28.39 0.25
N PHE A 147 -2.55 -28.34 -0.31
CA PHE A 147 -1.96 -29.43 -1.07
C PHE A 147 -0.70 -29.95 -0.35
N SER A 148 -0.53 -31.26 -0.31
CA SER A 148 0.68 -31.88 0.24
C SER A 148 1.91 -31.58 -0.62
N GLU A 149 1.71 -31.53 -1.93
CA GLU A 149 2.70 -31.18 -2.96
C GLU A 149 2.07 -30.14 -3.91
N PRO A 150 2.85 -29.21 -4.50
CA PRO A 150 2.33 -28.30 -5.52
C PRO A 150 1.67 -29.08 -6.68
N PRO A 151 0.51 -28.64 -7.19
CA PRO A 151 -0.10 -29.23 -8.39
C PRO A 151 0.87 -29.22 -9.57
N LEU A 152 0.93 -30.32 -10.33
CA LEU A 152 1.82 -30.43 -11.52
C LEU A 152 1.47 -29.42 -12.63
N ASP A 153 0.24 -28.93 -12.62
CA ASP A 153 -0.30 -27.93 -13.53
C ASP A 153 -0.41 -26.54 -12.89
N GLU A 154 0.33 -26.29 -11.80
CA GLU A 154 0.40 -24.95 -11.21
C GLU A 154 0.92 -23.93 -12.23
N ARG A 155 0.35 -22.73 -12.20
CA ARG A 155 0.69 -21.63 -13.11
C ARG A 155 1.12 -20.37 -12.37
N VAL A 156 1.28 -20.43 -11.05
CA VAL A 156 1.65 -19.27 -10.24
C VAL A 156 3.09 -18.87 -10.54
N THR A 157 3.98 -19.84 -10.73
CA THR A 157 5.40 -19.59 -11.06
C THR A 157 5.57 -18.83 -12.37
N THR A 158 4.69 -19.06 -13.36
CA THR A 158 4.70 -18.40 -14.67
C THR A 158 3.61 -17.34 -14.82
N VAL A 159 3.01 -16.86 -13.71
CA VAL A 159 1.88 -15.93 -13.75
C VAL A 159 2.17 -14.67 -14.56
N HIS A 160 3.41 -14.18 -14.51
CA HIS A 160 3.87 -13.02 -15.27
C HIS A 160 3.86 -13.21 -16.80
N GLU A 161 3.83 -14.46 -17.30
CA GLU A 161 3.82 -14.77 -18.73
C GLU A 161 2.42 -14.68 -19.35
N PHE A 162 1.36 -14.90 -18.57
CA PHE A 162 -0.01 -15.00 -19.10
C PHE A 162 -1.05 -14.15 -18.40
N PHE A 163 -0.81 -13.71 -17.15
CA PHE A 163 -1.82 -12.98 -16.39
C PHE A 163 -1.96 -11.55 -16.90
N VAL A 164 -0.82 -10.91 -17.18
CA VAL A 164 -0.78 -9.61 -17.85
C VAL A 164 -0.56 -9.87 -19.34
N GLY A 165 -1.60 -9.65 -20.14
CA GLY A 165 -1.51 -9.80 -21.58
C GLY A 165 -0.45 -8.86 -22.16
N GLN A 166 0.51 -9.41 -22.90
CA GLN A 166 1.46 -8.62 -23.67
C GLN A 166 0.72 -7.92 -24.81
N PRO A 167 0.94 -6.61 -25.03
CA PRO A 167 0.33 -5.92 -26.15
C PRO A 167 0.88 -6.49 -27.47
N GLU A 168 -0.01 -6.75 -28.42
CA GLU A 168 0.39 -7.13 -29.78
C GLU A 168 1.03 -5.93 -30.51
N ALA A 169 1.94 -6.23 -31.44
CA ALA A 169 2.47 -5.21 -32.33
C ALA A 169 1.32 -4.57 -33.13
N PRO A 170 1.30 -3.22 -33.27
CA PRO A 170 0.26 -2.57 -34.05
C PRO A 170 0.33 -3.02 -35.50
N ASN A 171 -0.82 -3.35 -36.09
CA ASN A 171 -0.89 -3.61 -37.52
C ASN A 171 -0.81 -2.28 -38.28
N VAL A 172 0.34 -2.02 -38.90
CA VAL A 172 0.65 -0.78 -39.62
C VAL A 172 0.99 -1.12 -41.07
N ALA A 173 0.13 -0.74 -42.01
CA ALA A 173 0.25 -1.07 -43.42
C ALA A 173 0.90 0.05 -44.26
N SER A 174 1.08 1.25 -43.70
CA SER A 174 1.65 2.39 -44.40
C SER A 174 2.47 3.32 -43.51
N ALA A 175 3.29 4.18 -44.14
CA ALA A 175 4.06 5.20 -43.43
C ALA A 175 3.15 6.23 -42.73
N GLU A 176 2.01 6.57 -43.33
CA GLU A 176 1.02 7.48 -42.72
C GLU A 176 0.38 6.86 -41.48
N GLU A 177 -0.01 5.59 -41.54
CA GLU A 177 -0.53 4.85 -40.37
C GLU A 177 0.51 4.77 -39.25
N LEU A 178 1.79 4.59 -39.60
CA LEU A 178 2.88 4.56 -38.63
C LEU A 178 3.01 5.89 -37.89
N GLU A 179 3.00 7.01 -38.61
CA GLU A 179 3.11 8.34 -38.00
C GLU A 179 1.88 8.68 -37.15
N ASN A 180 0.68 8.30 -37.59
CA ASN A 180 -0.54 8.44 -36.80
C ASN A 180 -0.52 7.59 -35.52
N PHE A 181 0.00 6.36 -35.58
CA PHE A 181 0.18 5.52 -34.40
C PHE A 181 1.18 6.12 -33.42
N LYS A 182 2.36 6.55 -33.90
CA LYS A 182 3.39 7.20 -33.07
C LYS A 182 2.85 8.46 -32.40
N GLY A 183 2.10 9.28 -33.12
CA GLY A 183 1.47 10.50 -32.59
C GLY A 183 0.58 10.18 -31.39
N ARG A 184 -0.38 9.27 -31.56
CA ARG A 184 -1.30 8.83 -30.49
C ARG A 184 -0.56 8.19 -29.31
N LEU A 185 0.43 7.34 -29.58
CA LEU A 185 1.22 6.69 -28.52
C LEU A 185 2.00 7.74 -27.71
N LYS A 186 2.62 8.71 -28.39
CA LYS A 186 3.36 9.79 -27.73
C LYS A 186 2.44 10.65 -26.87
N GLU A 187 1.26 10.99 -27.36
CA GLU A 187 0.25 11.73 -26.58
C GLU A 187 -0.17 10.95 -25.32
N ALA A 188 -0.46 9.65 -25.45
CA ALA A 188 -0.81 8.79 -24.32
C ALA A 188 0.34 8.70 -23.30
N LEU A 189 1.57 8.43 -23.75
CA LEU A 189 2.73 8.37 -22.85
C LEU A 189 2.99 9.70 -22.13
N LEU A 190 2.86 10.83 -22.82
CA LEU A 190 3.00 12.15 -22.21
C LEU A 190 1.92 12.45 -21.19
N ALA A 191 0.71 11.93 -21.38
CA ALA A 191 -0.40 12.12 -20.45
C ALA A 191 -0.29 11.17 -19.23
N ASP A 192 -0.07 9.88 -19.47
CA ASP A 192 -0.26 8.84 -18.45
C ASP A 192 1.03 8.38 -17.77
N THR A 193 2.19 8.49 -18.44
CA THR A 193 3.50 8.07 -17.91
C THR A 193 4.35 9.27 -17.52
N PHE A 194 4.46 10.26 -18.41
CA PHE A 194 5.32 11.42 -18.24
C PHE A 194 4.56 12.69 -17.84
N GLY A 195 3.28 12.59 -17.49
CA GLY A 195 2.45 13.74 -17.13
C GLY A 195 2.98 14.54 -15.93
N ALA A 196 3.77 13.88 -15.07
CA ALA A 196 4.43 14.49 -13.92
C ALA A 196 5.77 15.18 -14.25
N PHE A 197 6.31 15.03 -15.47
CA PHE A 197 7.58 15.64 -15.82
C PHE A 197 7.48 17.17 -15.86
N PRO A 198 8.53 17.90 -15.42
CA PRO A 198 8.53 19.35 -15.50
C PRO A 198 8.35 19.81 -16.96
N ARG A 199 7.39 20.71 -17.19
CA ARG A 199 7.20 21.33 -18.52
C ARG A 199 8.40 22.16 -18.97
N ASP A 200 9.21 22.61 -18.02
CA ASP A 200 10.45 23.34 -18.27
C ASP A 200 11.64 22.49 -17.85
N ALA A 201 12.39 21.99 -18.84
CA ALA A 201 13.57 21.14 -18.63
C ALA A 201 14.65 21.84 -17.77
N ARG A 202 14.69 23.18 -17.73
CA ARG A 202 15.64 23.94 -16.89
C ARG A 202 15.38 23.78 -15.40
N ARG A 203 14.21 23.23 -15.02
CA ARG A 203 13.88 22.88 -13.63
C ARG A 203 14.39 21.51 -13.21
N ILE A 204 14.84 20.69 -14.17
CA ILE A 204 15.48 19.41 -13.87
C ILE A 204 16.92 19.72 -13.44
N ARG A 205 17.19 19.59 -12.14
CA ARG A 205 18.54 19.51 -11.61
C ARG A 205 18.87 18.03 -11.48
N ALA A 206 19.49 17.48 -12.51
CA ALA A 206 20.00 16.12 -12.45
C ALA A 206 21.24 16.12 -11.54
N GLU A 207 21.17 15.34 -10.47
CA GLU A 207 22.31 15.03 -9.61
C GLU A 207 22.52 13.53 -9.69
N VAL A 208 23.78 13.09 -9.75
CA VAL A 208 24.11 11.67 -9.67
C VAL A 208 23.92 11.25 -8.22
N GLU A 209 22.78 10.63 -7.91
CA GLU A 209 22.47 10.16 -6.57
C GLU A 209 23.24 8.89 -6.18
N LEU A 210 23.65 8.09 -7.18
CA LEU A 210 24.39 6.84 -6.99
C LEU A 210 25.23 6.55 -8.24
N GLU A 211 26.54 6.36 -8.08
CA GLU A 211 27.38 5.68 -9.07
C GLU A 211 27.49 4.21 -8.63
N GLN A 212 27.07 3.28 -9.49
CA GLN A 212 27.21 1.84 -9.28
C GLN A 212 28.49 1.32 -9.92
#